data_AF-A0A970AVB4-F1
#
_entry.id   AF-A0A970AVB4-F1
#
_cell.length_a   1.000
_cell.length_b   1.000
_cell.length_c   1.000
_cell.angle_alpha   90.00
_cell.angle_beta   90.00
_cell.angle_gamma   90.00
#
_symmetry.space_group_name_H-M   'P 1'
#
loop_
_entity.id
_entity.type
_entity.pdbx_description
1 polymer ?
#
loop_
_entity_poly.entity_id
_entity_poly.type
_entity_poly.pdbx_seq_one_letter_code
_entity_poly.pdbx_strand_id
1 'polypeptide(L)'
;MGGIAAGAGLITPVLLAGGSGTRLWPVSRARFPKQFVPLVGEESLFQAAARRFAAAGFAAPLIVTAEDFRFLVTEQLEEASIAAQHILVEPVARNTGPAALAAALRLALDDPSALLLLT
;
A
#
# COMPACT_ATOMS: atom_id res chain seq x y z
N MET A 1 -37.36 -2.38 1.61
CA MET A 1 -36.68 -3.67 1.43
C MET A 1 -35.93 -3.62 0.10
N GLY A 2 -34.73 -3.07 0.08
CA GLY A 2 -33.82 -3.09 -1.06
C GLY A 2 -32.50 -3.62 -0.56
N GLY A 3 -32.33 -4.94 -0.64
CA GLY A 3 -31.11 -5.61 -0.21
C GLY A 3 -29.96 -5.12 -1.07
N ILE A 4 -28.92 -4.60 -0.41
CA ILE A 4 -27.56 -4.60 -0.95
C ILE A 4 -27.17 -6.07 -1.15
N ALA A 5 -27.55 -6.64 -2.29
CA ALA A 5 -26.83 -7.76 -2.85
C ALA A 5 -25.51 -7.20 -3.40
N ALA A 6 -24.61 -6.81 -2.50
CA ALA A 6 -23.21 -6.67 -2.85
C ALA A 6 -22.73 -8.10 -3.15
N GLY A 7 -22.73 -8.48 -4.43
CA GLY A 7 -21.93 -9.64 -4.86
C GLY A 7 -20.54 -9.40 -4.29
N ALA A 8 -20.00 -10.38 -3.55
CA ALA A 8 -18.83 -10.21 -2.68
C ALA A 8 -17.67 -9.54 -3.45
N GLY A 9 -17.62 -8.20 -3.40
CA GLY A 9 -16.59 -7.41 -4.02
C GLY A 9 -15.32 -7.64 -3.24
N LEU A 10 -14.24 -7.87 -3.95
CA LEU A 10 -12.93 -7.98 -3.32
C LEU A 10 -12.62 -6.68 -2.58
N ILE A 11 -12.08 -6.77 -1.37
CA ILE A 11 -11.62 -5.60 -0.62
C ILE A 11 -10.27 -5.18 -1.21
N THR A 12 -10.11 -3.92 -1.62
CA THR A 12 -8.81 -3.42 -2.09
C THR A 12 -7.95 -2.98 -0.90
N PRO A 13 -6.82 -3.65 -0.62
CA PRO A 13 -5.89 -3.19 0.40
C PRO A 13 -5.13 -1.97 -0.12
N VAL A 14 -5.06 -0.93 0.71
CA VAL A 14 -4.34 0.32 0.45
C VAL A 14 -3.13 0.37 1.37
N LEU A 15 -1.94 0.17 0.80
CA LEU A 15 -0.68 0.16 1.53
C LEU A 15 -0.04 1.54 1.52
N LEU A 16 0.13 2.13 2.71
CA LEU A 16 0.77 3.43 2.87
C LEU A 16 2.28 3.27 3.11
N ALA A 17 3.07 3.47 2.05
CA ALA A 17 4.53 3.27 2.03
C ALA A 17 5.36 4.57 2.17
N GLY A 18 4.76 5.67 2.64
CA GLY A 18 5.39 7.00 2.69
C GLY A 18 6.11 7.39 4.00
N GLY A 19 6.12 6.54 5.03
CA GLY A 19 6.70 6.88 6.34
C GLY A 19 8.23 7.02 6.30
N SER A 20 8.77 8.12 6.82
CA SER A 20 10.23 8.36 6.92
C SER A 20 10.93 7.52 8.00
N GLY A 21 10.17 6.78 8.82
CA GLY A 21 10.71 5.78 9.74
C GLY A 21 11.73 6.33 10.76
N THR A 22 11.57 7.55 11.27
CA THR A 22 12.57 8.20 12.15
C THR A 22 12.76 7.54 13.53
N ARG A 23 11.90 6.59 13.94
CA ARG A 23 11.83 6.04 15.32
C ARG A 23 12.74 4.86 15.69
N LEU A 24 13.45 4.27 14.73
CA LEU A 24 14.42 3.15 14.97
C LEU A 24 15.84 3.56 14.54
N TRP A 25 16.27 4.73 14.96
CA TRP A 25 17.68 5.09 14.81
C TRP A 25 18.54 4.07 15.61
N PRO A 26 19.68 3.54 15.11
CA PRO A 26 20.46 3.94 13.93
C PRO A 26 20.10 3.20 12.61
N VAL A 27 19.09 2.32 12.61
CA VAL A 27 18.72 1.50 11.45
C VAL A 27 18.06 2.33 10.33
N SER A 28 17.37 3.45 10.65
CA SER A 28 16.92 4.39 9.61
C SER A 28 18.04 5.31 9.21
N ARG A 29 18.58 5.11 8.01
CA ARG A 29 19.31 6.16 7.30
C ARG A 29 18.33 6.87 6.36
N ALA A 30 18.53 8.16 6.13
CA ALA A 30 17.67 8.97 5.26
C ALA A 30 17.49 8.42 3.82
N ARG A 31 18.35 7.47 3.40
CA ARG A 31 18.30 6.82 2.08
C ARG A 31 17.68 5.41 2.06
N PHE A 32 17.36 4.82 3.22
CA PHE A 32 16.76 3.48 3.29
C PHE A 32 15.68 3.45 4.38
N PRO A 33 14.41 3.67 4.00
CA PRO A 33 13.29 3.59 4.92
C PRO A 33 13.13 2.15 5.41
N LYS A 34 12.82 2.02 6.70
CA LYS A 34 12.72 0.72 7.38
C LYS A 34 11.73 -0.25 6.78
N GLN A 35 10.66 0.28 6.20
CA GLN A 35 9.65 -0.55 5.58
C GLN A 35 10.21 -1.38 4.42
N PHE A 36 11.33 -0.94 3.82
CA PHE A 36 11.98 -1.60 2.70
C PHE A 36 13.22 -2.41 3.13
N VAL A 37 13.50 -2.52 4.43
CA VAL A 37 14.61 -3.34 4.95
C VAL A 37 14.05 -4.60 5.61
N PRO A 38 14.65 -5.78 5.40
CA PRO A 38 14.30 -6.98 6.15
C PRO A 38 14.72 -6.82 7.61
N LEU A 39 13.77 -6.46 8.47
CA LEU A 39 13.99 -6.29 9.90
C LEU A 39 13.75 -7.58 10.68
N VAL A 40 12.89 -8.47 10.16
CA VAL A 40 12.52 -9.75 10.76
C VAL A 40 12.39 -10.76 9.63
N GLY A 41 13.35 -11.69 9.54
CA GLY A 41 13.39 -12.69 8.47
C GLY A 41 13.95 -12.14 7.15
N GLU A 42 13.56 -12.77 6.04
CA GLU A 42 14.10 -12.50 4.71
C GLU A 42 13.36 -11.38 3.95
N GLU A 43 12.12 -11.07 4.35
CA GLU A 43 11.27 -10.07 3.67
C GLU A 43 11.30 -8.71 4.36
N SER A 44 11.17 -7.64 3.56
CA SER A 44 10.90 -6.32 4.11
C SER A 44 9.52 -6.24 4.77
N LEU A 45 9.31 -5.25 5.65
CA LEU A 45 7.98 -5.03 6.23
C LEU A 45 6.92 -4.70 5.17
N PHE A 46 7.32 -4.02 4.09
CA PHE A 46 6.48 -3.70 2.95
C PHE A 46 6.06 -4.98 2.21
N GLN A 47 7.02 -5.86 1.90
CA GLN A 47 6.75 -7.15 1.24
C GLN A 47 5.86 -8.03 2.10
N ALA A 48 6.16 -8.14 3.39
CA ALA A 48 5.34 -8.90 4.34
C ALA A 48 3.90 -8.34 4.45
N ALA A 49 3.74 -7.01 4.40
CA ALA A 49 2.42 -6.37 4.39
C ALA A 49 1.67 -6.66 3.08
N ALA A 50 2.32 -6.56 1.93
CA ALA A 50 1.72 -6.85 0.63
C ALA A 50 1.30 -8.34 0.53
N ARG A 51 2.17 -9.25 0.97
CA ARG A 51 1.92 -10.70 0.92
C ARG A 51 0.75 -11.12 1.82
N ARG A 52 0.49 -10.40 2.92
CA ARG A 52 -0.67 -10.65 3.80
C ARG A 52 -2.00 -10.60 3.03
N PHE A 53 -2.07 -9.80 1.97
CA PHE A 53 -3.28 -9.63 1.17
C PHE A 53 -3.30 -10.49 -0.10
N ALA A 54 -2.36 -11.40 -0.28
CA ALA A 54 -2.44 -12.41 -1.35
C ALA A 54 -3.51 -13.49 -1.08
N ALA A 55 -4.17 -13.45 0.08
CA ALA A 55 -5.24 -14.37 0.46
C ALA A 55 -6.57 -14.06 -0.25
N ALA A 56 -7.47 -15.05 -0.29
CA ALA A 56 -8.80 -14.89 -0.85
C ALA A 56 -9.60 -13.75 -0.17
N GLY A 57 -10.39 -13.02 -0.95
CA GLY A 57 -11.22 -11.91 -0.47
C GLY A 57 -10.61 -10.52 -0.64
N PHE A 58 -9.35 -10.44 -1.08
CA PHE A 58 -8.67 -9.17 -1.40
C PHE A 58 -8.42 -9.02 -2.90
N ALA A 59 -8.47 -7.77 -3.37
CA ALA A 59 -7.98 -7.40 -4.69
C ALA A 59 -6.47 -7.17 -4.65
N ALA A 60 -5.87 -6.99 -5.83
CA ALA A 60 -4.49 -6.51 -5.92
C ALA A 60 -4.34 -5.17 -5.15
N PRO A 61 -3.22 -4.95 -4.43
CA PRO A 61 -3.07 -3.78 -3.59
C PRO A 61 -2.94 -2.48 -4.38
N LEU A 62 -3.51 -1.41 -3.84
CA LEU A 62 -3.16 -0.04 -4.20
C LEU A 62 -2.06 0.43 -3.26
N ILE A 63 -0.96 0.95 -3.80
CA ILE A 63 0.13 1.50 -3.00
C ILE A 63 0.08 3.02 -3.04
N VAL A 64 0.26 3.68 -1.90
CA VAL A 64 0.50 5.12 -1.82
C VAL A 64 1.91 5.34 -1.27
N THR A 65 2.76 6.04 -2.01
CA THR A 65 4.17 6.20 -1.67
C THR A 65 4.67 7.60 -1.96
N ALA A 66 5.77 8.01 -1.31
CA ALA A 66 6.45 9.25 -1.65
C ALA A 66 7.30 9.10 -2.93
N GLU A 67 7.55 10.22 -3.60
CA GLU A 67 8.39 10.33 -4.82
C GLU A 67 9.74 9.61 -4.69
N ASP A 68 10.41 9.75 -3.54
CA ASP A 68 11.73 9.17 -3.25
C ASP A 68 11.73 7.64 -3.24
N PHE A 69 10.57 7.00 -3.02
CA PHE A 69 10.47 5.55 -2.85
C PHE A 69 9.72 4.85 -3.99
N ARG A 70 9.29 5.58 -5.03
CA ARG A 70 8.49 5.02 -6.12
C ARG A 70 9.15 3.81 -6.81
N PHE A 71 10.47 3.86 -7.01
CA PHE A 71 11.21 2.78 -7.65
C PHE A 71 11.38 1.57 -6.72
N LEU A 72 11.67 1.84 -5.45
CA LEU A 72 11.86 0.82 -4.43
C LEU A 72 10.57 0.04 -4.14
N VAL A 73 9.42 0.72 -4.18
CA VAL A 73 8.10 0.07 -4.11
C VAL A 73 7.93 -0.91 -5.27
N THR A 74 8.18 -0.48 -6.50
CA THR A 74 8.02 -1.34 -7.69
C THR A 74 8.97 -2.53 -7.63
N GLU A 75 10.25 -2.31 -7.33
CA GLU A 75 11.27 -3.35 -7.20
C GLU A 75 10.86 -4.41 -6.17
N GLN A 76 10.40 -3.99 -4.98
CA GLN A 76 10.02 -4.96 -3.94
C GLN A 76 8.73 -5.71 -4.24
N LEU A 77 7.79 -5.11 -4.97
CA LEU A 77 6.61 -5.81 -5.48
C LEU A 77 7.00 -6.88 -6.51
N GLU A 78 7.93 -6.55 -7.42
CA GLU A 78 8.48 -7.48 -8.41
C GLU A 78 9.20 -8.65 -7.73
N GLU A 79 10.11 -8.37 -6.78
CA GLU A 79 10.79 -9.38 -5.97
C GLU A 79 9.81 -10.31 -5.23
N ALA A 80 8.71 -9.74 -4.71
CA ALA A 80 7.67 -10.52 -4.02
C ALA A 80 6.70 -11.23 -4.98
N SER A 81 6.80 -11.01 -6.29
CA SER A 81 5.86 -11.49 -7.30
C SER A 81 4.41 -11.05 -7.04
N ILE A 82 4.22 -9.80 -6.61
CA ILE A 82 2.91 -9.21 -6.31
C ILE A 82 2.62 -8.08 -7.31
N ALA A 83 1.54 -8.21 -8.06
CA ALA A 83 1.05 -7.14 -8.92
C ALA A 83 0.25 -6.12 -8.10
N ALA A 84 0.59 -4.84 -8.19
CA ALA A 84 -0.25 -3.77 -7.65
C ALA A 84 -1.38 -3.44 -8.63
N GLN A 85 -2.56 -3.10 -8.09
CA GLN A 85 -3.65 -2.54 -8.87
C GLN A 85 -3.32 -1.13 -9.34
N HIS A 86 -2.78 -0.30 -8.42
CA HIS A 86 -2.34 1.07 -8.68
C HIS A 86 -1.15 1.42 -7.78
N ILE A 87 -0.26 2.31 -8.24
CA ILE A 87 0.78 2.93 -7.42
C ILE A 87 0.59 4.45 -7.52
N LEU A 88 0.15 5.07 -6.43
CA LEU A 88 -0.03 6.51 -6.31
C LEU A 88 1.22 7.12 -5.69
N VAL A 89 1.81 8.08 -6.39
CA VAL A 89 3.00 8.80 -5.91
C VAL A 89 2.57 10.15 -5.36
N GLU A 90 2.74 10.35 -4.06
CA GLU A 90 2.49 11.62 -3.40
C GLU A 90 3.64 12.59 -3.69
N PRO A 91 3.36 13.80 -4.21
CA PRO A 91 4.40 14.80 -4.46
C PRO A 91 4.99 15.35 -3.16
N VAL A 92 4.22 15.30 -2.06
CA VAL A 92 4.63 15.74 -0.73
C VAL A 92 3.92 14.84 0.28
N ALA A 93 4.64 14.34 1.29
CA ALA A 93 4.03 13.56 2.38
C ALA A 93 3.10 14.45 3.22
N ARG A 94 1.81 14.10 3.30
CA ARG A 94 0.77 14.92 3.98
C ARG A 94 -0.03 14.14 5.04
N ASN A 95 0.55 13.08 5.60
CA ASN A 95 -0.08 12.14 6.55
C ASN A 95 -1.17 11.25 5.91
N THR A 96 -1.80 10.42 6.75
CA THR A 96 -2.72 9.36 6.34
C THR A 96 -4.01 9.84 5.68
N GLY A 97 -4.60 10.96 6.13
CA GLY A 97 -5.89 11.43 5.61
C GLY A 97 -5.88 11.74 4.11
N PRO A 98 -4.95 12.59 3.62
CA PRO A 98 -4.80 12.85 2.19
C PRO A 98 -4.47 11.61 1.36
N ALA A 99 -3.63 10.72 1.88
CA ALA A 99 -3.32 9.45 1.21
C ALA A 99 -4.58 8.56 1.06
N ALA A 100 -5.39 8.45 2.12
CA ALA A 100 -6.65 7.73 2.10
C ALA A 100 -7.64 8.34 1.10
N LEU A 101 -7.76 9.67 1.06
CA LEU A 101 -8.62 10.36 0.10
C LEU A 101 -8.17 10.11 -1.34
N ALA A 102 -6.87 10.20 -1.63
CA ALA A 102 -6.34 9.94 -2.96
C ALA A 102 -6.59 8.51 -3.42
N ALA A 103 -6.38 7.52 -2.53
CA ALA A 103 -6.70 6.12 -2.80
C ALA A 103 -8.20 5.92 -3.08
N ALA A 104 -9.08 6.48 -2.25
CA ALA A 104 -10.52 6.39 -2.42
C ALA A 104 -10.98 7.00 -3.74
N LEU A 105 -10.49 8.20 -4.09
CA LEU A 105 -10.81 8.85 -5.36
C LEU A 105 -10.32 8.04 -6.56
N ARG A 106 -9.13 7.42 -6.48
CA ARG A 106 -8.63 6.57 -7.57
C ARG A 106 -9.51 5.35 -7.77
N LEU A 107 -9.86 4.65 -6.70
CA LEU A 107 -10.71 3.45 -6.76
C LEU A 107 -12.12 3.78 -7.22
N ALA A 108 -12.67 4.92 -6.80
CA ALA A 108 -14.01 5.37 -7.21
C ALA A 108 -14.14 5.66 -8.71
N LEU A 109 -13.03 5.90 -9.42
CA LEU A 109 -13.03 6.02 -10.89
C LEU A 109 -13.29 4.68 -11.58
N ASP A 110 -12.89 3.57 -10.94
CA ASP A 110 -13.06 2.22 -11.47
C ASP A 110 -14.38 1.61 -10.94
N ASP A 111 -14.67 1.78 -9.64
CA ASP A 111 -15.91 1.35 -8.97
C ASP A 111 -16.27 2.31 -7.80
N PRO A 112 -17.33 3.13 -7.92
CA PRO A 112 -17.79 4.02 -6.86
C PRO A 112 -18.23 3.31 -5.56
N SER A 113 -18.48 2.01 -5.61
CA SER A 113 -18.85 1.17 -4.47
C SER A 113 -17.69 0.34 -3.89
N ALA A 114 -16.47 0.56 -4.39
CA ALA A 114 -15.29 -0.18 -3.97
C ALA A 114 -15.07 -0.11 -2.44
N LEU A 115 -14.80 -1.27 -1.85
CA LEU A 115 -14.39 -1.37 -0.45
C LEU A 115 -12.87 -1.33 -0.36
N LEU A 116 -12.35 -0.48 0.51
CA LEU A 116 -10.91 -0.35 0.75
C LEU A 116 -10.54 -0.60 2.20
N LEU A 117 -9.36 -1.17 2.42
CA LEU A 117 -8.76 -1.38 3.74
C LEU A 117 -7.42 -0.66 3.81
N LEU A 118 -7.28 0.30 4.72
CA LEU A 118 -6.04 1.07 4.91
C LEU A 118 -5.07 0.35 5.86
N THR A 119 -3.78 0.33 5.50
CA THR A 119 -2.68 -0.22 6.33
C THR A 119 -1.52 0.74 6.54
#